data_AF-A0A970APY2-F1
#
_entry.id   AF-A0A970APY2-F1
#
_cell.length_a   1.000
_cell.length_b   1.000
_cell.length_c   1.000
_cell.angle_alpha   90.00
_cell.angle_beta   90.00
_cell.angle_gamma   90.00
#
_symmetry.space_group_name_H-M   'P 1'
#
loop_
_entity.id
_entity.type
_entity.pdbx_description
1 polymer ?
#
loop_
_entity_poly.entity_id
_entity_poly.type
_entity_poly.pdbx_seq_one_letter_code
_entity_poly.pdbx_strand_id
1 'polypeptide(L)' 'MLKLYGGARSRASIIQWYLEELEIPYEFVKLDMQAGEHRQPEFLAI' A
#
# COMPACT_ATOMS: atom_id res chain seq x y z
N MET A 1 3.96 1.37 13.68
CA MET A 1 3.03 0.42 13.05
C MET A 1 3.29 0.44 11.56
N LEU A 2 3.43 -0.72 10.91
CA LEU A 2 3.71 -0.75 9.47
C LEU A 2 2.50 -0.26 8.68
N LYS A 3 2.74 0.53 7.63
CA LYS A 3 1.72 0.94 6.67
C LYS A 3 2.07 0.40 5.29
N LEU A 4 1.18 -0.40 4.71
CA LEU A 4 1.30 -0.88 3.34
C LEU A 4 0.41 -0.03 2.44
N TYR A 5 1.03 0.82 1.62
CA TYR A 5 0.33 1.60 0.61
C TYR A 5 0.19 0.78 -0.66
N GLY A 6 -1.05 0.61 -1.14
CA GLY A 6 -1.32 -0.24 -2.30
C GLY A 6 -2.64 0.08 -2.98
N GLY A 7 -2.77 -0.27 -4.25
CA GLY A 7 -3.98 -0.08 -5.04
C GLY A 7 -4.31 -1.29 -5.91
N ALA A 8 -5.45 -1.25 -6.60
CA ALA A 8 -5.83 -2.29 -7.55
C ALA A 8 -4.75 -2.45 -8.63
N ARG A 9 -4.36 -3.70 -8.93
CA ARG A 9 -3.29 -4.06 -9.88
C ARG A 9 -1.91 -3.46 -9.55
N SER A 10 -1.66 -3.12 -8.29
CA SER A 10 -0.33 -2.72 -7.82
C SER A 10 0.46 -3.93 -7.34
N ARG A 11 1.78 -3.78 -7.23
CA ARG A 11 2.68 -4.82 -6.67
C ARG A 11 2.56 -4.97 -5.15
N ALA A 12 1.71 -4.17 -4.49
CA ALA A 12 1.49 -4.25 -3.04
C ALA A 12 0.92 -5.60 -2.60
N SER A 13 0.21 -6.32 -3.48
CA SER A 13 -0.37 -7.63 -3.17
C SER A 13 0.67 -8.68 -2.76
N ILE A 14 1.88 -8.63 -3.34
CA ILE A 14 2.96 -9.55 -2.97
C ILE A 14 3.40 -9.31 -1.54
N ILE A 15 3.61 -8.04 -1.17
CA ILE A 15 3.99 -7.65 0.19
C ILE A 15 2.87 -7.96 1.17
N GLN A 16 1.62 -7.74 0.76
CA GLN A 16 0.45 -8.08 1.57
C GLN A 16 0.47 -9.57 1.94
N TRP A 17 0.70 -10.48 0.98
CA TRP A 17 0.79 -11.91 1.26
C TRP A 17 1.89 -12.24 2.27
N TYR A 18 3.08 -11.66 2.13
CA TYR A 18 4.15 -11.88 3.12
C TYR A 18 3.79 -11.36 4.51
N LEU A 19 3.12 -10.22 4.61
CA LEU A 19 2.71 -9.69 5.91
C LEU A 19 1.65 -10.56 6.58
N GLU A 20 0.71 -11.10 5.80
CA GLU A 20 -0.28 -12.08 6.29
C GLU A 20 0.39 -13.41 6.69
N GLU A 21 1.28 -13.97 5.86
CA GLU A 21 1.98 -15.22 6.14
C GLU A 21 2.87 -15.14 7.39
N LEU A 22 3.47 -13.97 7.65
CA LEU A 22 4.32 -13.73 8.81
C LEU A 22 3.53 -13.23 10.04
N GLU A 23 2.21 -13.11 9.93
CA GLU A 23 1.32 -12.58 10.98
C GLU A 23 1.76 -11.20 11.52
N ILE A 24 2.34 -10.37 10.65
CA ILE A 24 2.84 -9.04 11.02
C ILE A 24 1.66 -8.07 10.99
N PRO A 25 1.35 -7.34 12.09
CA PRO A 25 0.28 -6.35 12.07
C PRO A 25 0.67 -5.14 11.21
N TYR A 26 -0.16 -4.83 10.22
CA TYR A 26 0.00 -3.69 9.33
C TYR A 26 -1.34 -3.00 9.06
N GLU A 27 -1.26 -1.73 8.66
CA GLU A 27 -2.38 -0.96 8.15
C GLU A 27 -2.31 -0.96 6.62
N PHE A 28 -3.37 -1.41 5.94
CA PHE A 28 -3.46 -1.32 4.48
C PHE A 28 -4.06 0.02 4.06
N VAL A 29 -3.23 0.90 3.50
CA VAL A 29 -3.68 2.19 2.96
C VAL A 29 -3.97 2.01 1.48
N LYS A 30 -5.27 1.94 1.15
CA LYS A 30 -5.73 1.76 -0.22
C LYS A 30 -5.64 3.08 -0.99
N LEU A 31 -4.84 3.10 -2.06
CA LEU A 31 -4.71 4.22 -2.98
C LEU A 31 -5.64 4.04 -4.19
N ASP A 32 -6.34 5.09 -4.55
CA ASP A 32 -7.02 5.21 -5.82
C ASP A 32 -6.02 5.55 -6.95
N MET A 33 -5.66 4.50 -7.68
CA MET A 33 -4.76 4.62 -8.83
C MET A 33 -5.39 5.37 -10.01
N GLN A 34 -6.72 5.36 -10.13
CA GLN A 34 -7.43 6.09 -11.19
C GLN A 34 -7.51 7.58 -10.86
N ALA A 35 -7.79 7.92 -9.60
CA ALA A 35 -7.78 9.31 -9.14
C ALA A 35 -6.36 9.91 -9.04
N GLY A 36 -5.31 9.09 -9.20
CA GLY A 36 -3.93 9.57 -9.21
C GLY A 36 -3.33 9.82 -7.83
N GLU A 37 -3.88 9.24 -6.77
CA GLU A 37 -3.42 9.45 -5.37
C GLU A 37 -1.94 9.09 -5.18
N HIS A 38 -1.46 8.09 -5.90
CA HIS A 38 -0.05 7.67 -5.96
C HIS A 38 0.91 8.71 -6.59
N ARG A 39 0.39 9.85 -7.06
CA ARG A 39 1.18 10.97 -7.61
C ARG A 39 1.03 12.23 -6.80
N GLN A 40 0.18 12.21 -5.77
CA GLN A 40 -0.03 13.39 -4.95
C GLN A 40 1.21 13.68 -4.12
N PRO A 41 1.52 14.96 -3.87
CA PRO A 41 2.69 15.36 -3.09
C PRO A 41 2.77 14.64 -1.74
N GLU A 42 1.65 14.35 -1.11
CA GLU A 42 1.57 13.64 0.19
C GLU A 42 2.09 12.20 0.09
N PHE A 43 1.85 11.51 -1.02
CA PHE A 43 2.37 10.16 -1.26
C PHE A 43 3.83 10.17 -1.71
N LEU A 44 4.24 11.23 -2.42
CA LEU A 44 5.61 11.43 -2.91
C LEU A 44 6.55 12.05 -1.86
N ALA A 45 6.02 12.44 -0.69
CA ALA A 45 6.77 13.01 0.43
C ALA A 45 7.59 11.92 1.16
N ILE A 46 8.55 11.35 0.44
CA ILE A 46 9.56 10.44 0.95
C ILE A 46 10.70 11.25 1.57
#